data_AF-H5UWI1-F1
#
_entry.id   AF-H5UWI1-F1
#
_cell.length_a   1.000
_cell.length_b   1.000
_cell.length_c   1.000
_cell.angle_alpha   90.00
_cell.angle_beta   90.00
_cell.angle_gamma   90.00
#
_symmetry.space_group_name_H-M   'P 1'
#
loop_
_entity.id
_entity.type
_entity.pdbx_description
1 polymer ?
#
loop_
_entity_poly.entity_id
_entity_poly.type
_entity_poly.pdbx_seq_one_letter_code
_entity_poly.pdbx_strand_id
1 'polypeptide(L)' 'MAILVQIRMIETVGDLVTYSYSDGNGREGRFDINASTGELNLNLPMPHDGHKTYFARAARKVITDWRKNGHLPVKTAWAS' A
#
# COMPACT_ATOMS: atom_id res chain seq x y z
N MET A 1 12.62 17.06 -2.46
CA MET A 1 11.85 16.34 -3.51
C MET A 1 10.61 15.75 -2.87
N ALA A 2 9.44 15.92 -3.49
CA ALA A 2 8.22 15.25 -3.04
C ALA A 2 8.18 13.81 -3.57
N ILE A 3 7.96 12.84 -2.70
CA ILE A 3 7.74 11.44 -3.10
C ILE A 3 6.24 11.22 -3.14
N LEU A 4 5.69 10.99 -4.33
CA LEU A 4 4.29 10.60 -4.51
C LEU A 4 4.20 9.09 -4.66
N VAL A 5 3.41 8.45 -3.80
CA VAL A 5 3.09 7.02 -3.87
C VAL A 5 1.58 6.88 -4.03
N GLN A 6 1.14 6.43 -5.20
CA GLN A 6 -0.26 6.13 -5.45
C GLN A 6 -0.54 4.71 -5.00
N ILE A 7 -1.67 4.49 -4.31
CA ILE A 7 -2.03 3.21 -3.74
C ILE A 7 -3.47 2.90 -4.15
N ARG A 8 -3.70 1.73 -4.71
CA ARG A 8 -5.04 1.28 -5.10
C ARG A 8 -5.25 -0.16 -4.66
N MET A 9 -6.47 -0.45 -4.23
CA MET A 9 -6.93 -1.80 -4.02
C MET A 9 -7.08 -2.51 -5.39
N ILE A 10 -6.54 -3.72 -5.51
CA ILE A 10 -6.65 -4.56 -6.71
C ILE A 10 -7.79 -5.56 -6.52
N GLU A 11 -7.74 -6.30 -5.42
CA GLU A 11 -8.65 -7.40 -5.15
C GLU A 11 -8.84 -7.57 -3.64
N THR A 12 -9.94 -8.22 -3.28
CA THR A 12 -10.22 -8.64 -1.91
C THR A 12 -10.72 -10.08 -1.95
N VAL A 13 -10.07 -10.93 -1.18
CA VAL A 13 -10.38 -12.35 -1.04
C VAL A 13 -10.61 -12.63 0.44
N GLY A 14 -11.88 -12.61 0.86
CA GLY A 14 -12.24 -12.69 2.27
C GLY A 14 -11.66 -11.51 3.05
N ASP A 15 -10.83 -11.81 4.04
CA ASP A 15 -10.14 -10.81 4.86
C ASP A 15 -8.82 -10.33 4.26
N LEU A 16 -8.34 -10.94 3.17
CA LEU A 16 -7.10 -10.55 2.51
C LEU A 16 -7.41 -9.49 1.45
N VAL A 17 -6.76 -8.32 1.55
CA VAL A 17 -6.90 -7.23 0.58
C VAL A 17 -5.56 -6.96 -0.08
N THR A 18 -5.52 -7.12 -1.39
CA THR A 18 -4.33 -6.88 -2.20
C THR A 18 -4.31 -5.44 -2.69
N TYR A 19 -3.20 -4.75 -2.45
CA TYR A 19 -2.94 -3.38 -2.85
C TYR A 19 -1.80 -3.31 -3.88
N SER A 20 -2.00 -2.51 -4.92
CA SER A 20 -0.93 -2.03 -5.79
C SER A 20 -0.48 -0.66 -5.30
N TYR A 21 0.83 -0.43 -5.27
CA TYR A 21 1.38 0.89 -5.05
C TYR A 21 2.37 1.25 -6.15
N SER A 22 2.36 2.49 -6.61
CA SER A 22 3.24 2.97 -7.66
C SER A 22 3.82 4.33 -7.35
N ASP A 23 5.01 4.62 -7.89
CA ASP A 23 5.60 5.95 -7.84
C ASP A 23 5.23 6.79 -9.08
N GLY A 24 5.56 8.08 -9.02
CA GLY A 24 5.41 8.99 -10.16
C GLY A 24 6.28 8.64 -11.39
N ASN A 25 7.19 7.65 -11.29
CA ASN A 25 8.02 7.18 -12.40
C ASN A 25 7.45 5.91 -13.05
N GLY A 26 6.25 5.47 -12.67
CA GLY A 26 5.58 4.30 -13.24
C GLY A 26 6.13 2.96 -12.73
N ARG A 27 6.91 2.95 -11.65
CA ARG A 27 7.35 1.72 -10.99
C ARG A 27 6.28 1.28 -10.01
N GLU A 28 5.95 -0.01 -10.03
CA GLU A 28 4.88 -0.57 -9.22
C GLU A 28 5.38 -1.68 -8.29
N GLY A 29 4.74 -1.81 -7.14
CA GLY A 29 4.85 -2.93 -6.22
C GLY A 29 3.47 -3.36 -5.74
N ARG A 30 3.39 -4.52 -5.10
CA ARG A 30 2.15 -5.09 -4.56
C ARG A 30 2.35 -5.65 -3.18
N PHE A 31 1.38 -5.43 -2.32
CA PHE A 31 1.34 -6.02 -0.99
C PHE A 31 -0.09 -6.36 -0.60
N ASP A 32 -0.22 -7.33 0.28
CA ASP A 32 -1.49 -7.73 0.84
C ASP A 32 -1.57 -7.24 2.28
N ILE A 33 -2.78 -6.93 2.70
CA ILE A 33 -3.12 -6.67 4.10
C ILE A 33 -4.26 -7.58 4.53
N ASN A 34 -4.11 -8.21 5.68
CA ASN A 34 -5.21 -8.90 6.33
C ASN A 34 -6.04 -7.87 7.11
N ALA A 35 -7.30 -7.67 6.71
CA ALA A 35 -8.24 -6.72 7.31
C ALA A 35 -8.67 -7.12 8.73
N SER A 36 -8.52 -8.39 9.12
CA SER A 36 -8.87 -8.89 10.46
C SER A 36 -7.69 -8.77 11.44
N THR A 37 -6.46 -9.04 11.00
CA THR A 37 -5.27 -9.04 11.88
C THR A 37 -4.38 -7.81 11.71
N GLY A 38 -4.46 -7.12 10.57
CA GLY A 38 -3.54 -6.05 10.19
C GLY A 38 -2.17 -6.54 9.72
N GLU A 39 -2.00 -7.85 9.49
CA GLU A 39 -0.76 -8.40 8.93
C GLU A 39 -0.54 -7.89 7.50
N LEU A 40 0.70 -7.54 7.19
CA LEU A 40 1.12 -7.05 5.88
C LEU A 40 2.05 -8.07 5.23
N ASN A 41 1.75 -8.47 4.00
CA ASN A 41 2.61 -9.34 3.22
C ASN A 41 3.07 -8.64 1.94
N LEU A 42 4.37 -8.61 1.68
CA LEU A 42 4.92 -7.99 0.47
C LEU A 42 5.04 -9.03 -0.64
N ASN A 43 4.11 -9.00 -1.60
CA ASN A 43 4.07 -9.93 -2.72
C ASN A 43 5.06 -9.54 -3.84
N LEU A 44 5.08 -8.26 -4.20
CA LEU A 44 5.92 -7.74 -5.26
C LEU A 44 6.66 -6.49 -4.76
N PRO A 45 7.97 -6.58 -4.47
CA PRO A 45 8.75 -5.41 -4.17
C PRO A 45 8.87 -4.52 -5.41
N MET A 46 8.75 -3.22 -5.20
CA MET A 46 8.94 -2.24 -6.26
C MET A 46 10.40 -2.26 -6.76
N PRO A 47 10.65 -2.12 -8.07
CA PRO A 47 12.00 -2.17 -8.63
C PRO A 47 12.84 -1.01 -8.09
N HIS A 48 14.08 -1.33 -7.67
CA HIS A 48 15.02 -0.42 -7.01
C HIS A 48 14.60 0.09 -5.62
N ASP A 49 13.58 -0.49 -4.99
CA ASP A 49 13.21 -0.20 -3.59
C ASP A 49 13.99 -1.09 -2.61
N GLY A 50 15.33 -1.02 -2.64
CA GLY A 50 16.20 -1.85 -1.80
C GLY A 50 15.98 -1.67 -0.30
N HIS A 51 15.47 -0.51 0.11
CA HIS A 51 15.15 -0.20 1.51
C HIS A 51 13.66 -0.35 1.85
N LYS A 52 12.82 -0.85 0.92
CA LYS A 52 11.36 -1.00 1.11
C LYS A 52 10.68 0.27 1.63
N THR A 53 11.21 1.44 1.26
CA THR A 53 10.71 2.72 1.78
C THR A 53 9.35 3.04 1.17
N TYR A 54 9.17 2.79 -0.13
CA TYR A 54 7.89 3.02 -0.81
C TYR A 54 6.81 2.10 -0.24
N PHE A 55 7.15 0.82 -0.05
CA PHE A 55 6.28 -0.14 0.63
C PHE A 55 5.88 0.35 2.04
N ALA A 56 6.85 0.74 2.87
CA ALA A 56 6.57 1.17 4.23
C ALA A 56 5.69 2.43 4.29
N ARG A 57 5.88 3.38 3.34
CA ARG A 57 5.01 4.56 3.24
C ARG A 57 3.60 4.18 2.79
N ALA A 58 3.48 3.32 1.79
CA ALA A 58 2.20 2.84 1.28
C ALA A 58 1.40 2.10 2.36
N ALA A 59 2.02 1.09 2.98
CA ALA A 59 1.42 0.29 4.03
C ALA A 59 1.01 1.15 5.23
N ARG A 60 1.88 2.05 5.69
CA ARG A 60 1.56 2.98 6.78
C ARG A 60 0.38 3.87 6.44
N LYS A 61 0.29 4.37 5.20
CA LYS A 61 -0.82 5.21 4.74
C LYS A 61 -2.14 4.44 4.77
N VAL A 62 -2.16 3.22 4.23
CA VAL A 62 -3.34 2.34 4.25
C VAL A 62 -3.80 2.05 5.68
N ILE A 63 -2.88 1.66 6.57
CA ILE A 63 -3.22 1.41 7.98
C ILE A 63 -3.73 2.67 8.68
N THR A 64 -3.12 3.82 8.41
CA THR A 64 -3.54 5.09 9.04
C THR A 64 -4.95 5.48 8.59
N ASP A 65 -5.23 5.39 7.30
CA ASP A 65 -6.55 5.68 6.75
C ASP A 65 -7.58 4.66 7.25
N TRP A 66 -7.20 3.38 7.35
CA TRP A 66 -8.05 2.33 7.90
C TRP A 66 -8.42 2.60 9.36
N ARG A 67 -7.44 2.94 10.21
CA ARG A 67 -7.70 3.30 11.62
C ARG A 67 -8.55 4.56 11.77
N LYS A 68 -8.43 5.51 10.84
CA LYS A 68 -9.18 6.77 10.88
C LYS A 68 -10.62 6.60 10.41
N ASN A 69 -10.84 5.82 9.35
CA ASN A 69 -12.13 5.72 8.66
C ASN A 69 -12.92 4.45 9.05
N GLY A 70 -12.28 3.50 9.74
CA GLY A 70 -12.87 2.21 10.11
C GLY A 70 -12.98 1.19 8.98
N HIS A 71 -12.63 1.58 7.75
CA HIS A 71 -12.65 0.71 6.57
C HIS A 71 -11.38 0.90 5.73
N LEU A 72 -10.99 -0.14 5.00
CA LEU A 72 -9.83 -0.12 4.14
C LEU A 72 -10.08 0.80 2.93
N PRO A 73 -9.14 1.72 2.59
CA PRO A 73 -9.33 2.66 1.50
C PRO A 73 -9.24 1.95 0.15
N VAL A 74 -10.20 2.18 -0.75
CA VAL A 74 -10.16 1.63 -2.13
C VAL A 74 -9.06 2.29 -2.95
N LYS A 75 -8.84 3.60 -2.77
CA LYS A 75 -7.77 4.37 -3.41
C LYS A 75 -7.24 5.39 -2.41
N THR A 76 -5.93 5.49 -2.27
CA THR A 76 -5.28 6.50 -1.45
C THR A 76 -3.93 6.89 -2.06
N ALA A 77 -3.35 7.99 -1.61
CA ALA A 77 -2.02 8.40 -2.03
C ALA A 77 -1.26 8.94 -0.83
N TRP A 78 0.04 8.67 -0.81
CA TRP A 78 0.97 9.26 0.13
C TRP A 78 1.85 10.27 -0.59
N ALA A 79 2.02 11.45 0.00
CA ALA A 79 2.91 12.49 -0.49
C ALA A 79 3.71 13.08 0.69
N SER A 80 4.98 13.43 0.45
CA SER A 80 5.87 14.16 1.39
C SER A 80 6.23 15.54 0.89
#